data_AF-A0A843EVI7-F1
#
_entry.id   AF-A0A843EVI7-F1
#
_cell.length_a   1.000
_cell.length_b   1.000
_cell.length_c   1.000
_cell.angle_alpha   90.00
_cell.angle_beta   90.00
_cell.angle_gamma   90.00
#
_symmetry.space_group_name_H-M   'P 1'
#
loop_
_entity.id
_entity.type
_entity.pdbx_description
1 polymer ?
#
loop_
_entity_poly.entity_id
_entity_poly.type
_entity_poly.pdbx_seq_one_letter_code
_entity_poly.pdbx_strand_id
1 'polypeptide(L)' 'NCAGAAGLVLKEAAESAEAVKRKLTIIMEELKAAMLLTGSPDIKTLSNARHVVLGETAEWIGEM' A
#
# COMPACT_ATOMS: atom_id res chain seq x y z
N ASN A 1 11.89 6.16 0.36
CA ASN A 1 10.56 6.41 -0.24
C ASN A 1 9.48 5.82 0.67
N CYS A 2 8.31 6.44 0.73
CA CYS A 2 7.16 6.03 1.54
C CYS A 2 5.84 6.31 0.81
N ALA A 3 4.75 5.67 1.23
CA ALA A 3 3.40 5.96 0.80
C ALA A 3 2.67 6.81 1.87
N GLY A 4 1.79 7.71 1.43
CA GLY A 4 1.00 8.58 2.30
C GLY A 4 -0.50 8.42 2.07
N ALA A 5 -1.29 8.48 3.14
CA ALA A 5 -2.74 8.43 3.08
C ALA A 5 -3.34 9.39 4.11
N ALA A 6 -4.40 10.13 3.73
CA ALA A 6 -5.11 11.05 4.62
C ALA A 6 -6.55 10.58 4.87
N GLY A 7 -7.36 10.45 3.81
CA GLY A 7 -8.77 10.05 3.93
C GLY A 7 -8.98 8.67 4.56
N LEU A 8 -7.99 7.78 4.43
CA LEU A 8 -8.03 6.39 4.91
C LEU A 8 -8.19 6.26 6.43
N VAL A 9 -7.70 7.24 7.20
CA VAL A 9 -7.71 7.22 8.67
C VAL A 9 -8.65 8.26 9.27
N LEU A 10 -9.29 9.07 8.43
CA LEU A 10 -10.05 10.24 8.87
C LEU A 10 -11.28 9.86 9.70
N LYS A 11 -11.96 8.77 9.33
CA LYS A 11 -13.12 8.27 10.06
C LYS A 11 -12.70 7.76 11.44
N GLU A 12 -11.70 6.89 11.49
CA GLU A 12 -11.21 6.29 12.73
C GLU A 12 -10.59 7.34 13.67
N ALA A 13 -9.98 8.40 13.12
CA ALA A 13 -9.47 9.53 13.89
C ALA A 13 -10.56 10.33 14.61
N ALA A 14 -11.77 10.41 14.03
CA ALA A 14 -12.91 11.02 14.69
C ALA A 14 -13.49 10.15 15.82
N GLU A 15 -13.22 8.84 15.81
CA GLU A 15 -13.73 7.90 16.81
C GLU A 15 -12.80 7.83 18.05
N SER A 16 -11.53 7.47 17.87
CA SER A 16 -10.53 7.41 18.95
C SER A 16 -9.13 7.08 18.45
N ALA A 17 -8.11 7.38 19.26
CA ALA A 17 -6.73 6.96 19.00
C ALA A 17 -6.59 5.43 18.85
N GLU A 18 -7.35 4.64 19.60
CA GLU A 18 -7.33 3.18 19.50
C GLU A 18 -7.95 2.66 18.21
N ALA A 19 -8.99 3.32 17.69
CA ALA A 19 -9.55 3.00 16.38
C ALA A 19 -8.52 3.23 15.26
N VAL A 20 -7.77 4.34 15.32
CA VAL A 20 -6.67 4.62 14.39
C VAL A 20 -5.59 3.55 14.48
N LYS A 21 -5.14 3.19 15.69
CA LYS A 21 -4.13 2.14 15.87
C LYS A 21 -4.56 0.83 15.24
N ARG A 22 -5.80 0.39 15.48
CA ARG A 22 -6.34 -0.84 14.85
C ARG A 22 -6.32 -0.75 13.32
N LYS A 23 -6.73 0.37 12.75
CA LYS A 23 -6.71 0.59 11.30
C LYS A 23 -5.29 0.52 10.73
N LEU A 24 -4.33 1.18 11.38
CA LEU A 24 -2.93 1.15 10.98
C LEU A 24 -2.32 -0.24 11.10
N THR A 25 -2.67 -1.01 12.14
CA THR A 25 -2.25 -2.41 12.28
C THR A 25 -2.74 -3.26 11.10
N ILE A 26 -4.00 -3.11 10.69
CA ILE A 26 -4.53 -3.84 9.52
C ILE A 26 -3.73 -3.51 8.26
N ILE A 27 -3.49 -2.23 7.99
CA ILE A 27 -2.72 -1.78 6.81
C ILE A 27 -1.31 -2.37 6.83
N MET A 28 -0.66 -2.39 8.00
CA MET A 28 0.67 -2.98 8.16
C MET A 28 0.67 -4.49 7.88
N GLU A 29 -0.32 -5.23 8.36
CA GLU A 29 -0.43 -6.67 8.11
C GLU A 29 -0.77 -6.98 6.64
N GLU A 30 -1.62 -6.19 5.99
CA GLU A 30 -1.90 -6.30 4.56
C GLU A 30 -0.65 -6.03 3.71
N LEU A 31 0.17 -5.03 4.07
CA LEU A 31 1.45 -4.78 3.42
C LEU A 31 2.40 -5.98 3.57
N LYS A 32 2.50 -6.57 4.77
CA LYS A 32 3.31 -7.78 4.99
C LYS A 32 2.79 -8.96 4.19
N ALA A 33 1.46 -9.12 4.06
CA ALA A 33 0.88 -10.15 3.24
C ALA A 33 1.24 -9.98 1.75
N ALA A 34 1.17 -8.75 1.23
CA ALA A 34 1.61 -8.44 -0.14
C ALA A 34 3.11 -8.73 -0.34
N MET A 35 3.95 -8.38 0.63
CA MET A 35 5.38 -8.71 0.65
C MET A 35 5.61 -10.23 0.60
N LEU A 36 4.91 -10.99 1.44
CA LEU A 36 4.99 -12.44 1.48
C LEU A 36 4.60 -13.08 0.13
N LEU A 37 3.45 -12.69 -0.42
CA LEU A 37 2.91 -13.26 -1.65
C LEU A 37 3.74 -12.92 -2.90
N THR A 38 4.51 -11.83 -2.85
CA THR A 38 5.45 -11.44 -3.92
C THR A 38 6.88 -11.91 -3.67
N GLY A 39 7.16 -12.57 -2.55
CA GLY A 39 8.51 -13.04 -2.19
C GLY A 39 9.48 -11.90 -1.84
N SER A 40 8.98 -10.79 -1.31
CA SER A 40 9.76 -9.59 -1.00
C SER A 40 10.09 -9.52 0.50
N PRO A 41 11.34 -9.77 0.94
CA PRO A 41 11.71 -9.75 2.36
C PRO A 41 11.83 -8.33 2.95
N ASP A 42 11.99 -7.32 2.10
CA ASP A 42 12.12 -5.92 2.49
C ASP A 42 11.47 -4.97 1.46
N ILE A 43 11.37 -3.69 1.83
CA ILE A 43 10.75 -2.65 1.00
C ILE A 43 11.50 -2.43 -0.31
N LYS A 44 12.84 -2.59 -0.31
CA LYS A 44 13.66 -2.40 -1.50
C LYS A 44 13.38 -3.51 -2.52
N THR A 45 13.16 -4.73 -2.07
CA THR A 45 12.79 -5.85 -2.93
C THR A 45 11.37 -5.67 -3.44
N LEU A 46 10.44 -5.27 -2.56
CA LEU A 46 9.05 -5.00 -2.94
C LEU A 46 8.94 -3.92 -4.03
N SER A 47 9.73 -2.85 -3.94
CA SER A 47 9.71 -1.78 -4.95
C SER A 47 10.19 -2.23 -6.34
N ASN A 48 10.85 -3.39 -6.44
CA ASN A 48 11.31 -3.98 -7.68
C ASN A 48 10.55 -5.27 -8.04
N ALA A 49 9.47 -5.59 -7.32
CA ALA A 49 8.69 -6.79 -7.57
C ALA A 49 8.07 -6.76 -8.97
N ARG A 50 7.93 -7.95 -9.57
CA ARG A 50 7.24 -8.09 -10.86
C ARG A 50 5.79 -7.66 -10.72
N HIS A 51 5.36 -6.78 -11.61
CA HIS A 51 4.00 -6.26 -11.68
C HIS A 51 3.55 -6.20 -13.13
N VAL A 52 2.24 -6.12 -13.33
CA VAL A 52 1.64 -5.93 -14.65
C VAL A 52 0.80 -4.67 -14.60
N VAL A 53 0.98 -3.77 -15.55
CA VAL A 53 0.16 -2.57 -15.73
C VAL A 53 -0.75 -2.80 -16.94
N LEU A 54 -2.03 -2.49 -16.81
CA LEU A 54 -3.06 -2.73 -17.84
C LEU A 54 -3.95 -1.48 -18.01
N GLY A 55 -4.71 -1.42 -19.12
CA GLY A 55 -5.71 -0.40 -19.38
C GLY A 55 -5.13 1.00 -19.60
N GLU A 56 -5.89 2.03 -19.20
CA GLU A 56 -5.54 3.45 -19.38
C GLU A 56 -4.16 3.79 -18.81
N THR A 57 -3.74 3.17 -17.71
CA THR A 57 -2.40 3.40 -17.14
C THR A 57 -1.29 2.83 -18.01
N ALA A 58 -1.51 1.68 -18.67
CA ALA A 58 -0.54 1.11 -19.58
C ALA A 58 -0.44 1.92 -20.88
N GLU A 59 -1.59 2.39 -21.39
CA GLU A 59 -1.67 3.30 -22.55
C GLU A 59 -0.88 4.58 -22.28
N TRP A 60 -1.15 5.23 -21.14
CA TRP A 60 -0.44 6.45 -20.72
C TRP A 60 1.08 6.26 -20.66
N ILE A 61 1.57 5.17 -20.04
CA ILE A 61 3.01 4.90 -19.93
C ILE A 61 3.63 4.63 -21.30
N GLY A 62 2.91 3.99 -22.22
CA GLY A 62 3.40 3.71 -23.57
C GLY A 62 3.48 4.95 -24.48
N GLU A 63 2.77 6.01 -24.14
CA GLU A 63 2.86 7.31 -24.82
C GLU A 63 4.01 8.20 -24.29
N MET A 64 4.64 7.84 -23.17
CA MET A 64 5.83 8.51 -22.62
C MET A 64 7.12 8.00 -23.24
#